data_AF-A0A973G6W9-F1
#
_entry.id   AF-A0A973G6W9-F1
#
_cell.length_a   1.000
_cell.length_b   1.000
_cell.length_c   1.000
_cell.angle_alpha   90.00
_cell.angle_beta   90.00
_cell.angle_gamma   90.00
#
_symmetry.space_group_name_H-M   'P 1'
#
loop_
_entity.id
_entity.type
_entity.pdbx_description
1 polymer ?
#
loop_
_entity_poly.entity_id
_entity_poly.type
_entity_poly.pdbx_seq_one_letter_code
_entity_poly.pdbx_strand_id
1 'polypeptide(L)'
;MSRLGIEVPPQGWNSWDCFGTTVTEDEVVANAKVMADRLLPVGYDTVVVDIDWYDPTARSHGYQVDAPFVVDEHGYPSPAPDRFPSAVDGAGFGPLAAQVHGLGLRFGLHLMRGIPRRAVTLDLPVLGTSWTASQIADTSSTCEWHPGYYGLDHSHPGAQAYLDGFASKLAAWGVDYLKIDDMLAPYHADAIEAWRLALDRAGRSIVLSLSPGTNLSTAHVQHLRRNADLWRISNDLWDRWSDVEEQFGRLSRWGPLQSSSGWADADMLPLGRIGVRAERGEPRDSRLTPDEQRTLLTLWAMGRSPFMIGGHLPETDDATIQRLANPALARVLHGSVDGAELWRERDVDRGDGEVVVWSAREADGPARFLAVFWTGPTPHHVQVALADVLGDVAVAGTGTWTAHDLWDPGVVGVGPDRTLALDLPAHGVRWLELTRS
;
A
#
# COMPACT_ATOMS: atom_id res chain seq x y z
N MET A 1 -10.97 8.04 -24.05
CA MET A 1 -9.65 7.38 -24.10
C MET A 1 -9.65 6.29 -23.05
N SER A 2 -9.23 5.06 -23.35
CA SER A 2 -9.06 4.02 -22.33
C SER A 2 -7.95 4.45 -21.38
N ARG A 3 -8.22 4.44 -20.07
CA ARG A 3 -7.23 4.70 -19.03
C ARG A 3 -6.08 3.70 -19.18
N LEU A 4 -4.85 4.20 -19.27
CA LEU A 4 -3.66 3.41 -19.03
C LEU A 4 -3.54 3.33 -17.51
N GLY A 5 -3.81 2.17 -16.92
CA GLY A 5 -3.56 1.98 -15.48
C GLY A 5 -2.06 1.93 -15.19
N ILE A 6 -1.69 1.86 -13.92
CA ILE A 6 -0.28 1.73 -13.52
C ILE A 6 0.23 0.31 -13.84
N GLU A 7 1.34 0.22 -14.60
CA GLU A 7 1.86 -1.04 -15.14
C GLU A 7 2.37 -2.00 -14.06
N VAL A 8 2.84 -1.46 -12.94
CA VAL A 8 3.36 -2.21 -11.80
C VAL A 8 2.77 -1.68 -10.49
N PRO A 9 2.68 -2.52 -9.44
CA PRO A 9 2.27 -2.07 -8.11
C PRO A 9 3.19 -0.95 -7.60
N PRO A 10 2.67 0.13 -6.98
CA PRO A 10 3.50 1.19 -6.44
C PRO A 10 4.41 0.70 -5.31
N GLN A 11 5.61 1.27 -5.23
CA GLN A 11 6.54 1.07 -4.12
C GLN A 11 6.96 2.42 -3.53
N GLY A 12 7.02 2.52 -2.22
CA GLY A 12 7.25 3.79 -1.56
C GLY A 12 7.30 3.74 -0.04
N TRP A 13 7.07 4.91 0.55
CA TRP A 13 7.03 5.16 1.99
C TRP A 13 5.75 5.94 2.33
N ASN A 14 5.18 5.64 3.49
CA ASN A 14 4.01 6.31 4.03
C ASN A 14 4.24 6.66 5.51
N SER A 15 3.82 7.86 5.94
CA SER A 15 4.10 8.37 7.28
C SER A 15 3.27 7.76 8.42
N TRP A 16 2.26 6.93 8.14
CA TRP A 16 1.27 6.48 9.12
C TRP A 16 1.86 5.66 10.27
N ASP A 17 2.54 4.56 9.98
CA ASP A 17 2.98 3.63 11.04
C ASP A 17 4.05 4.24 11.95
N CYS A 18 4.82 5.23 11.47
CA CYS A 18 5.83 5.92 12.25
C CYS A 18 5.29 7.18 12.96
N PHE A 19 4.52 8.03 12.27
CA PHE A 19 4.14 9.35 12.78
C PHE A 19 2.64 9.58 12.94
N GLY A 20 1.80 8.64 12.52
CA GLY A 20 0.35 8.76 12.57
C GLY A 20 -0.11 10.03 11.85
N THR A 21 -0.88 10.85 12.55
CA THR A 21 -1.40 12.13 12.07
C THR A 21 -0.37 13.28 12.10
N THR A 22 0.85 13.06 12.65
CA THR A 22 1.72 14.14 13.16
C THR A 22 3.03 14.36 12.40
N VAL A 23 3.18 13.79 11.20
CA VAL A 23 4.41 13.95 10.41
C VAL A 23 4.70 15.44 10.10
N THR A 24 5.97 15.82 10.11
CA THR A 24 6.45 17.16 9.76
C THR A 24 7.18 17.18 8.41
N GLU A 25 7.34 18.36 7.81
CA GLU A 25 8.06 18.53 6.55
C GLU A 25 9.50 17.98 6.62
N ASP A 26 10.25 18.30 7.68
CA ASP A 26 11.62 17.84 7.85
C ASP A 26 11.70 16.30 7.91
N GLU A 27 10.74 15.66 8.55
CA GLU A 27 10.66 14.19 8.60
C GLU A 27 10.34 13.61 7.22
N VAL A 28 9.41 14.20 6.46
CA VAL A 28 9.15 13.78 5.06
C VAL A 28 10.42 13.88 4.23
N VAL A 29 11.13 15.01 4.30
CA VAL A 29 12.38 15.23 3.56
C VAL A 29 13.47 14.27 4.01
N ALA A 30 13.57 13.95 5.30
CA ALA A 30 14.55 13.01 5.82
C ALA A 30 14.30 11.58 5.31
N ASN A 31 13.04 11.10 5.34
CA ASN A 31 12.68 9.80 4.79
C ASN A 31 12.89 9.77 3.27
N ALA A 32 12.51 10.83 2.54
CA ALA A 32 12.72 10.94 1.10
C ALA A 32 14.21 10.83 0.72
N LYS A 33 15.12 11.48 1.47
CA LYS A 33 16.56 11.39 1.22
C LYS A 33 17.10 9.97 1.40
N VAL A 34 16.69 9.27 2.47
CA VAL A 34 17.11 7.88 2.68
C VAL A 34 16.54 6.96 1.61
N MET A 35 15.27 7.15 1.22
CA MET A 35 14.65 6.37 0.17
C MET A 35 15.34 6.58 -1.18
N ALA A 36 15.64 7.83 -1.55
CA ALA A 36 16.34 8.16 -2.79
C ALA A 36 17.75 7.53 -2.87
N ASP A 37 18.49 7.51 -1.76
CA ASP A 37 19.84 6.94 -1.70
C ASP A 37 19.81 5.40 -1.70
N ARG A 38 18.94 4.80 -0.88
CA ARG A 38 19.03 3.38 -0.51
C ARG A 38 18.02 2.47 -1.20
N LEU A 39 16.88 3.00 -1.65
CA LEU A 39 15.71 2.20 -2.07
C LEU A 39 15.19 2.55 -3.47
N LEU A 40 15.36 3.80 -3.93
CA LEU A 40 15.04 4.19 -5.31
C LEU A 40 15.78 3.35 -6.36
N PRO A 41 17.08 2.97 -6.19
CA PRO A 41 17.77 2.10 -7.14
C PRO A 41 17.12 0.72 -7.34
N VAL A 42 16.27 0.29 -6.40
CA VAL A 42 15.53 -0.99 -6.46
C VAL A 42 14.02 -0.79 -6.61
N GLY A 43 13.55 0.43 -6.86
CA GLY A 43 12.19 0.72 -7.33
C GLY A 43 11.26 1.46 -6.36
N TYR A 44 11.67 1.78 -5.13
CA TYR A 44 10.83 2.57 -4.22
C TYR A 44 10.90 4.05 -4.60
N ASP A 45 9.81 4.58 -5.17
CA ASP A 45 9.81 5.91 -5.76
C ASP A 45 8.79 6.87 -5.15
N THR A 46 7.84 6.42 -4.33
CA THR A 46 6.70 7.24 -3.89
C THR A 46 6.78 7.61 -2.40
N VAL A 47 6.74 8.90 -2.07
CA VAL A 47 6.70 9.42 -0.68
C VAL A 47 5.31 9.95 -0.37
N VAL A 48 4.60 9.33 0.58
CA VAL A 48 3.21 9.69 0.92
C VAL A 48 3.14 10.33 2.32
N VAL A 49 2.60 11.56 2.37
CA VAL A 49 2.17 12.20 3.62
C VAL A 49 0.77 11.71 3.95
N ASP A 50 0.63 10.94 5.02
CA ASP A 50 -0.64 10.37 5.45
C ASP A 50 -1.53 11.39 6.19
N ILE A 51 -2.65 10.93 6.73
CA ILE A 51 -3.81 11.72 7.17
C ILE A 51 -3.50 12.91 8.10
N ASP A 52 -4.40 13.89 8.10
CA ASP A 52 -4.43 15.02 9.04
C ASP A 52 -3.24 15.98 8.95
N TRP A 53 -2.57 16.05 7.80
CA TRP A 53 -1.61 17.12 7.50
C TRP A 53 -2.22 18.54 7.54
N TYR A 54 -3.54 18.64 7.43
CA TYR A 54 -4.32 19.88 7.56
C TYR A 54 -4.76 20.18 9.01
N ASP A 55 -4.51 19.31 9.99
CA ASP A 55 -4.81 19.55 11.40
C ASP A 55 -3.58 20.14 12.13
N PRO A 56 -3.63 21.42 12.56
CA PRO A 56 -2.54 22.03 13.33
C PRO A 56 -2.48 21.52 14.79
N THR A 57 -3.52 20.83 15.24
CA THR A 57 -3.62 20.24 16.60
C THR A 57 -3.41 18.72 16.62
N ALA A 58 -2.97 18.16 15.49
CA ALA A 58 -2.70 16.73 15.36
C ALA A 58 -1.77 16.23 16.47
N ARG A 59 -2.08 15.05 17.00
CA ARG A 59 -1.36 14.41 18.10
C ARG A 59 -1.29 12.90 17.89
N SER A 60 -0.35 12.24 18.56
CA SER A 60 -0.30 10.78 18.55
C SER A 60 -1.55 10.17 19.21
N HIS A 61 -1.80 8.89 18.91
CA HIS A 61 -2.90 8.11 19.49
C HIS A 61 -4.32 8.58 19.15
N GLY A 62 -4.52 9.06 17.92
CA GLY A 62 -5.84 9.25 17.32
C GLY A 62 -6.15 10.69 16.93
N TYR A 63 -7.43 10.95 16.69
CA TYR A 63 -7.91 12.16 16.04
C TYR A 63 -8.43 13.19 17.03
N GLN A 64 -8.32 14.47 16.66
CA GLN A 64 -8.95 15.54 17.43
C GLN A 64 -10.39 15.82 16.99
N VAL A 65 -11.28 15.77 17.99
CA VAL A 65 -12.66 16.24 17.84
C VAL A 65 -12.62 17.76 17.74
N ASP A 66 -13.37 18.31 16.78
CA ASP A 66 -13.47 19.74 16.50
C ASP A 66 -12.11 20.42 16.20
N ALA A 67 -11.19 19.66 15.62
CA ALA A 67 -9.91 20.16 15.15
C ALA A 67 -10.09 21.38 14.22
N PRO A 68 -9.31 22.46 14.40
CA PRO A 68 -9.40 23.66 13.59
C PRO A 68 -8.66 23.46 12.27
N PHE A 69 -9.13 22.52 11.44
CA PHE A 69 -8.51 22.18 10.15
C PHE A 69 -8.19 23.42 9.33
N VAL A 70 -7.00 23.47 8.76
CA VAL A 70 -6.63 24.54 7.85
C VAL A 70 -7.31 24.26 6.50
N VAL A 71 -8.15 25.21 6.08
CA VAL A 71 -8.85 25.18 4.79
C VAL A 71 -8.60 26.52 4.09
N ASP A 72 -8.52 26.51 2.76
CA ASP A 72 -8.40 27.73 1.97
C ASP A 72 -9.75 28.45 1.81
N GLU A 73 -9.77 29.55 1.04
CA GLU A 73 -10.97 30.34 0.77
C GLU A 73 -12.08 29.58 0.01
N HIS A 74 -11.79 28.41 -0.54
CA HIS A 74 -12.74 27.54 -1.26
C HIS A 74 -13.09 26.27 -0.48
N GLY A 75 -12.59 26.14 0.75
CA GLY A 75 -12.86 25.01 1.63
C GLY A 75 -11.97 23.80 1.40
N TYR A 76 -10.93 23.90 0.56
CA TYR A 76 -9.99 22.81 0.33
C TYR A 76 -9.02 22.70 1.51
N PRO A 77 -8.81 21.48 2.07
CA PRO A 77 -7.77 21.23 3.05
C PRO A 77 -6.42 21.79 2.60
N SER A 78 -5.73 22.48 3.50
CA SER A 78 -4.41 23.07 3.26
C SER A 78 -3.46 22.68 4.39
N PRO A 79 -2.15 22.49 4.13
CA PRO A 79 -1.21 22.02 5.14
C PRO A 79 -1.08 22.97 6.33
N ALA A 80 -1.01 22.41 7.53
CA ALA A 80 -0.78 23.14 8.76
C ALA A 80 0.63 23.78 8.75
N PRO A 81 0.76 25.11 8.71
CA PRO A 81 2.05 25.77 8.51
C PRO A 81 3.10 25.47 9.59
N ASP A 82 2.67 25.19 10.83
CA ASP A 82 3.59 24.85 11.93
C ASP A 82 4.30 23.50 11.69
N ARG A 83 3.70 22.59 10.93
CA ARG A 83 4.28 21.31 10.54
C ARG A 83 4.91 21.34 9.15
N PHE A 84 4.40 22.21 8.28
CA PHE A 84 4.82 22.36 6.88
C PHE A 84 5.17 23.83 6.60
N PRO A 85 6.32 24.31 7.10
CA PRO A 85 6.69 25.72 7.01
C PRO A 85 6.89 26.21 5.58
N SER A 86 7.16 25.33 4.61
CA SER A 86 7.24 25.74 3.20
C SER A 86 5.88 26.06 2.58
N ALA A 87 4.77 25.72 3.25
CA ALA A 87 3.43 25.88 2.71
C ALA A 87 2.79 27.26 2.93
N VAL A 88 3.51 28.17 3.59
CA VAL A 88 3.07 29.54 3.86
C VAL A 88 2.73 30.32 2.58
N ASP A 89 2.03 31.45 2.75
CA ASP A 89 1.64 32.34 1.65
C ASP A 89 0.84 31.66 0.52
N GLY A 90 0.10 30.60 0.85
CA GLY A 90 -0.74 29.86 -0.09
C GLY A 90 0.03 28.87 -0.98
N ALA A 91 1.32 28.63 -0.73
CA ALA A 91 2.13 27.71 -1.52
C ALA A 91 1.66 26.25 -1.40
N GLY A 92 1.03 25.90 -0.27
CA GLY A 92 0.56 24.54 -0.01
C GLY A 92 1.70 23.53 -0.13
N PHE A 93 1.47 22.37 -0.73
CA PHE A 93 2.50 21.36 -0.87
C PHE A 93 3.44 21.54 -2.08
N GLY A 94 3.25 22.57 -2.91
CA GLY A 94 4.08 22.80 -4.09
C GLY A 94 5.60 22.77 -3.82
N PRO A 95 6.10 23.50 -2.81
CA PRO A 95 7.52 23.47 -2.45
C PRO A 95 8.03 22.11 -1.95
N LEU A 96 7.27 21.41 -1.09
CA LEU A 96 7.65 20.08 -0.60
C LEU A 96 7.65 19.04 -1.73
N ALA A 97 6.64 19.05 -2.59
CA ALA A 97 6.57 18.18 -3.76
C ALA A 97 7.78 18.43 -4.69
N ALA A 98 8.13 19.68 -4.94
CA ALA A 98 9.31 20.03 -5.74
C ALA A 98 10.63 19.54 -5.12
N GLN A 99 10.76 19.56 -3.79
CA GLN A 99 11.92 18.98 -3.09
C GLN A 99 11.98 17.46 -3.28
N VAL A 100 10.84 16.76 -3.14
CA VAL A 100 10.74 15.30 -3.34
C VAL A 100 11.04 14.94 -4.81
N HIS A 101 10.47 15.66 -5.77
CA HIS A 101 10.77 15.51 -7.20
C HIS A 101 12.25 15.76 -7.52
N GLY A 102 12.89 16.72 -6.84
CA GLY A 102 14.32 17.00 -6.97
C GLY A 102 15.24 15.83 -6.54
N LEU A 103 14.72 14.88 -5.76
CA LEU A 103 15.40 13.63 -5.39
C LEU A 103 15.13 12.49 -6.38
N GLY A 104 14.38 12.73 -7.46
CA GLY A 104 13.94 11.69 -8.39
C GLY A 104 12.77 10.85 -7.90
N LEU A 105 12.09 11.30 -6.85
CA LEU A 105 10.95 10.62 -6.23
C LEU A 105 9.63 11.25 -6.67
N ARG A 106 8.52 10.58 -6.35
CA ARG A 106 7.13 10.98 -6.56
C ARG A 106 6.52 11.39 -5.22
N PHE A 107 5.64 12.37 -5.24
CA PHE A 107 5.02 12.91 -4.03
C PHE A 107 3.55 12.49 -3.93
N GLY A 108 3.13 12.03 -2.76
CA GLY A 108 1.77 11.58 -2.50
C GLY A 108 1.16 12.16 -1.25
N LEU A 109 -0.18 12.24 -1.25
CA LEU A 109 -0.96 12.73 -0.12
C LEU A 109 -2.09 11.76 0.23
N HIS A 110 -2.50 11.81 1.49
CA HIS A 110 -3.75 11.25 1.97
C HIS A 110 -4.88 12.30 1.98
N LEU A 111 -6.11 11.88 1.74
CA LEU A 111 -7.33 12.64 2.01
C LEU A 111 -8.41 11.76 2.67
N MET A 112 -9.33 12.42 3.36
CA MET A 112 -10.62 11.83 3.76
C MET A 112 -11.68 12.04 2.67
N ARG A 113 -12.61 11.09 2.53
CA ARG A 113 -13.80 11.26 1.70
C ARG A 113 -14.58 12.53 2.08
N GLY A 114 -15.01 13.28 1.06
CA GLY A 114 -15.99 14.35 1.19
C GLY A 114 -15.40 15.75 1.37
N ILE A 115 -15.95 16.50 2.31
CA ILE A 115 -15.65 17.93 2.55
C ILE A 115 -15.40 18.20 4.05
N PRO A 116 -14.40 19.02 4.42
CA PRO A 116 -14.17 19.36 5.83
C PRO A 116 -15.41 20.00 6.47
N ARG A 117 -15.78 19.55 7.68
CA ARG A 117 -16.88 20.16 8.43
C ARG A 117 -16.67 21.66 8.65
N ARG A 118 -15.41 22.08 8.80
CA ARG A 118 -15.04 23.49 8.91
C ARG A 118 -15.44 24.31 7.68
N ALA A 119 -15.26 23.77 6.47
CA ALA A 119 -15.65 24.47 5.24
C ALA A 119 -17.17 24.67 5.19
N VAL A 120 -17.94 23.67 5.65
CA VAL A 120 -19.40 23.74 5.77
C VAL A 120 -19.83 24.76 6.82
N THR A 121 -19.22 24.77 7.99
CA THR A 121 -19.52 25.72 9.07
C THR A 121 -19.23 27.18 8.68
N LEU A 122 -18.16 27.40 7.91
CA LEU A 122 -17.80 28.72 7.38
C LEU A 122 -18.59 29.08 6.11
N ASP A 123 -19.34 28.13 5.57
CA ASP A 123 -20.12 28.22 4.33
C ASP A 123 -19.30 28.77 3.14
N LEU A 124 -18.09 28.25 2.97
CA LEU A 124 -17.14 28.74 1.99
C LEU A 124 -17.63 28.54 0.54
N PRO A 125 -17.31 29.45 -0.39
CA PRO A 125 -17.75 29.39 -1.77
C PRO A 125 -17.10 28.24 -2.55
N VAL A 126 -17.89 27.52 -3.34
CA VAL A 126 -17.39 26.51 -4.27
C VAL A 126 -16.87 27.20 -5.53
N LEU A 127 -15.56 27.07 -5.76
CA LEU A 127 -14.84 27.72 -6.87
C LEU A 127 -15.56 27.53 -8.21
N GLY A 128 -15.73 28.63 -8.96
CA GLY A 128 -16.33 28.62 -10.29
C GLY A 128 -17.87 28.50 -10.31
N THR A 129 -18.53 28.59 -9.16
CA THR A 129 -19.98 28.45 -9.05
C THR A 129 -20.60 29.55 -8.16
N SER A 130 -21.93 29.60 -8.09
CA SER A 130 -22.66 30.42 -7.12
C SER A 130 -23.02 29.66 -5.83
N TRP A 131 -22.54 28.43 -5.68
CA TRP A 131 -22.88 27.55 -4.56
C TRP A 131 -21.87 27.65 -3.43
N THR A 132 -22.27 27.18 -2.25
CA THR A 132 -21.44 27.16 -1.04
C THR A 132 -21.28 25.74 -0.49
N ALA A 133 -20.32 25.57 0.41
CA ALA A 133 -20.00 24.29 1.04
C ALA A 133 -21.21 23.64 1.72
N SER A 134 -22.08 24.42 2.38
CA SER A 134 -23.28 23.86 3.05
C SER A 134 -24.33 23.34 2.08
N GLN A 135 -24.37 23.85 0.83
CA GLN A 135 -25.32 23.41 -0.19
C GLN A 135 -24.92 22.10 -0.87
N ILE A 136 -23.63 21.74 -0.79
CA ILE A 136 -23.08 20.56 -1.46
C ILE A 136 -22.71 19.44 -0.49
N ALA A 137 -22.86 19.65 0.81
CA ALA A 137 -22.53 18.68 1.84
C ALA A 137 -23.74 17.79 2.19
N ASP A 138 -23.51 16.48 2.27
CA ASP A 138 -24.44 15.55 2.92
C ASP A 138 -24.02 15.39 4.39
N THR A 139 -24.67 16.15 5.27
CA THR A 139 -24.39 16.15 6.71
C THR A 139 -24.85 14.88 7.43
N SER A 140 -25.61 14.01 6.75
CA SER A 140 -25.97 12.68 7.26
C SER A 140 -24.90 11.63 6.94
N SER A 141 -24.05 11.90 5.94
CA SER A 141 -22.92 11.05 5.58
C SER A 141 -21.69 11.44 6.39
N THR A 142 -21.25 10.56 7.27
CA THR A 142 -20.09 10.76 8.15
C THR A 142 -19.19 9.54 8.15
N CYS A 143 -17.93 9.73 8.56
CA CYS A 143 -17.00 8.64 8.85
C CYS A 143 -17.17 8.21 10.31
N GLU A 144 -17.20 6.90 10.58
CA GLU A 144 -17.39 6.36 11.94
C GLU A 144 -16.18 6.59 12.86
N TRP A 145 -14.97 6.64 12.29
CA TRP A 145 -13.72 6.69 13.04
C TRP A 145 -13.01 8.05 12.95
N HIS A 146 -13.43 8.93 12.04
CA HIS A 146 -12.84 10.26 11.87
C HIS A 146 -13.90 11.38 11.97
N PRO A 147 -13.79 12.34 12.91
CA PRO A 147 -14.86 13.29 13.20
C PRO A 147 -14.90 14.53 12.27
N GLY A 148 -13.88 14.75 11.45
CA GLY A 148 -13.63 16.05 10.81
C GLY A 148 -14.30 16.31 9.46
N TYR A 149 -15.01 15.33 8.88
CA TYR A 149 -15.57 15.42 7.52
C TYR A 149 -17.07 15.11 7.47
N TYR A 150 -17.72 15.66 6.44
CA TYR A 150 -19.02 15.22 5.91
C TYR A 150 -18.83 14.64 4.52
N GLY A 151 -19.74 13.77 4.09
CA GLY A 151 -19.84 13.38 2.69
C GLY A 151 -20.27 14.56 1.80
N LEU A 152 -20.05 14.40 0.49
CA LEU A 152 -20.60 15.31 -0.52
C LEU A 152 -21.93 14.77 -1.03
N ASP A 153 -22.90 15.64 -1.28
CA ASP A 153 -24.13 15.30 -2.00
C ASP A 153 -23.82 15.22 -3.50
N HIS A 154 -23.49 14.01 -3.96
CA HIS A 154 -23.15 13.76 -5.36
C HIS A 154 -24.33 13.96 -6.34
N SER A 155 -25.56 14.18 -5.86
CA SER A 155 -26.69 14.60 -6.70
C SER A 155 -26.64 16.09 -7.06
N HIS A 156 -25.94 16.89 -6.25
CA HIS A 156 -25.80 18.32 -6.47
C HIS A 156 -24.58 18.62 -7.37
N PRO A 157 -24.73 19.33 -8.50
CA PRO A 157 -23.62 19.58 -9.45
C PRO A 157 -22.42 20.30 -8.83
N GLY A 158 -22.63 21.09 -7.78
CA GLY A 158 -21.57 21.75 -7.02
C GLY A 158 -20.60 20.78 -6.32
N ALA A 159 -21.01 19.56 -5.99
CA ALA A 159 -20.13 18.56 -5.40
C ALA A 159 -19.01 18.15 -6.37
N GLN A 160 -19.33 17.92 -7.65
CA GLN A 160 -18.31 17.63 -8.66
C GLN A 160 -17.44 18.87 -8.93
N ALA A 161 -18.01 20.07 -8.95
CA ALA A 161 -17.24 21.30 -9.14
C ALA A 161 -16.21 21.52 -8.01
N TYR A 162 -16.60 21.21 -6.76
CA TYR A 162 -15.68 21.23 -5.62
C TYR A 162 -14.52 20.24 -5.83
N LEU A 163 -14.80 18.99 -6.18
CA LEU A 163 -13.77 17.98 -6.41
C LEU A 163 -12.86 18.30 -7.61
N ASP A 164 -13.42 18.80 -8.72
CA ASP A 164 -12.65 19.20 -9.91
C ASP A 164 -11.64 20.31 -9.56
N GLY A 165 -12.06 21.31 -8.77
CA GLY A 165 -11.18 22.37 -8.31
C GLY A 165 -10.13 21.86 -7.32
N PHE A 166 -10.49 20.95 -6.40
CA PHE A 166 -9.51 20.38 -5.48
C PHE A 166 -8.47 19.51 -6.21
N ALA A 167 -8.91 18.65 -7.12
CA ALA A 167 -8.03 17.83 -7.94
C ALA A 167 -7.06 18.69 -8.78
N SER A 168 -7.56 19.81 -9.33
CA SER A 168 -6.72 20.79 -10.04
C SER A 168 -5.66 21.42 -9.11
N LYS A 169 -6.01 21.70 -7.85
CA LYS A 169 -5.08 22.21 -6.84
C LYS A 169 -4.01 21.17 -6.46
N LEU A 170 -4.39 19.91 -6.26
CA LEU A 170 -3.46 18.81 -6.02
C LEU A 170 -2.49 18.64 -7.20
N ALA A 171 -2.99 18.74 -8.44
CA ALA A 171 -2.17 18.72 -9.64
C ALA A 171 -1.19 19.91 -9.70
N ALA A 172 -1.64 21.11 -9.33
CA ALA A 172 -0.80 22.32 -9.28
C ALA A 172 0.29 22.23 -8.22
N TRP A 173 0.04 21.55 -7.09
CA TRP A 173 1.07 21.22 -6.10
C TRP A 173 2.05 20.14 -6.57
N GLY A 174 1.78 19.44 -7.67
CA GLY A 174 2.65 18.38 -8.18
C GLY A 174 2.43 17.01 -7.53
N VAL A 175 1.26 16.76 -6.95
CA VAL A 175 0.92 15.44 -6.39
C VAL A 175 0.90 14.38 -7.50
N ASP A 176 1.49 13.21 -7.23
CA ASP A 176 1.60 12.05 -8.13
C ASP A 176 0.75 10.85 -7.68
N TYR A 177 0.41 10.82 -6.40
CA TYR A 177 -0.26 9.73 -5.72
C TYR A 177 -1.24 10.27 -4.68
N LEU A 178 -2.46 9.75 -4.68
CA LEU A 178 -3.52 10.16 -3.77
C LEU A 178 -4.15 8.94 -3.12
N LYS A 179 -4.00 8.81 -1.80
CA LYS A 179 -4.74 7.85 -0.98
C LYS A 179 -5.99 8.52 -0.44
N ILE A 180 -7.17 7.92 -0.63
CA ILE A 180 -8.42 8.44 -0.08
C ILE A 180 -9.04 7.39 0.83
N ASP A 181 -9.19 7.75 2.10
CA ASP A 181 -9.82 6.94 3.13
C ASP A 181 -11.33 7.18 3.22
N ASP A 182 -12.01 6.31 3.98
CA ASP A 182 -13.48 6.30 4.14
C ASP A 182 -14.21 6.03 2.82
N MET A 183 -13.63 5.19 1.95
CA MET A 183 -14.16 4.91 0.60
C MET A 183 -14.73 3.50 0.44
N LEU A 184 -14.19 2.50 1.16
CA LEU A 184 -14.42 1.08 0.88
C LEU A 184 -15.19 0.33 1.98
N ALA A 185 -15.29 0.89 3.18
CA ALA A 185 -16.01 0.31 4.31
C ALA A 185 -16.74 1.42 5.12
N PRO A 186 -17.99 1.77 4.74
CA PRO A 186 -18.80 1.18 3.68
C PRO A 186 -18.35 1.57 2.25
N TYR A 187 -18.84 0.84 1.24
CA TYR A 187 -18.42 1.05 -0.15
C TYR A 187 -19.14 2.25 -0.80
N HIS A 188 -18.41 3.34 -1.01
CA HIS A 188 -18.91 4.61 -1.57
C HIS A 188 -18.66 4.71 -3.08
N ALA A 189 -19.46 4.00 -3.88
CA ALA A 189 -19.27 3.94 -5.34
C ALA A 189 -19.32 5.31 -6.03
N ASP A 190 -20.25 6.18 -5.61
CA ASP A 190 -20.42 7.54 -6.09
C ASP A 190 -19.21 8.44 -5.82
N ALA A 191 -18.66 8.39 -4.60
CA ALA A 191 -17.46 9.13 -4.24
C ALA A 191 -16.25 8.65 -5.03
N ILE A 192 -16.12 7.34 -5.24
CA ILE A 192 -15.06 6.73 -6.06
C ILE A 192 -15.13 7.25 -7.51
N GLU A 193 -16.32 7.23 -8.12
CA GLU A 193 -16.54 7.72 -9.48
C GLU A 193 -16.27 9.24 -9.60
N ALA A 194 -16.73 10.02 -8.63
CA ALA A 194 -16.57 11.47 -8.63
C ALA A 194 -15.09 11.90 -8.51
N TRP A 195 -14.32 11.23 -7.64
CA TRP A 195 -12.87 11.46 -7.54
C TRP A 195 -12.14 11.02 -8.81
N ARG A 196 -12.49 9.88 -9.41
CA ARG A 196 -11.90 9.48 -10.70
C ARG A 196 -12.11 10.55 -11.76
N LEU A 197 -13.35 11.04 -11.88
CA LEU A 197 -13.69 12.07 -12.86
C LEU A 197 -12.91 13.38 -12.61
N ALA A 198 -12.78 13.80 -11.35
CA ALA A 198 -12.02 15.00 -10.99
C ALA A 198 -10.53 14.86 -11.33
N LEU A 199 -9.93 13.71 -11.01
CA LEU A 199 -8.53 13.43 -11.33
C LEU A 199 -8.29 13.35 -12.85
N ASP A 200 -9.22 12.80 -13.62
CA ASP A 200 -9.15 12.80 -15.09
C ASP A 200 -9.17 14.21 -15.70
N ARG A 201 -9.80 15.17 -15.00
CA ARG A 201 -9.90 16.59 -15.43
C ARG A 201 -8.77 17.47 -14.91
N ALA A 202 -8.01 17.02 -13.93
CA ALA A 202 -6.98 17.82 -13.25
C ALA A 202 -5.74 18.14 -14.11
N GLY A 203 -5.57 17.50 -15.27
CA GLY A 203 -4.47 17.77 -16.19
C GLY A 203 -3.11 17.19 -15.76
N ARG A 204 -3.06 16.41 -14.67
CA ARG A 204 -1.90 15.64 -14.21
C ARG A 204 -2.32 14.20 -13.93
N SER A 205 -1.48 13.23 -14.29
CA SER A 205 -1.70 11.83 -13.93
C SER A 205 -1.41 11.63 -12.44
N ILE A 206 -2.46 11.37 -11.66
CA ILE A 206 -2.37 11.10 -10.21
C ILE A 206 -2.89 9.68 -9.96
N VAL A 207 -2.07 8.86 -9.31
CA VAL A 207 -2.44 7.50 -8.90
C VAL A 207 -3.50 7.58 -7.82
N LEU A 208 -4.60 6.84 -7.93
CA LEU A 208 -5.67 6.80 -6.94
C LEU A 208 -5.69 5.49 -6.16
N SER A 209 -5.36 5.58 -4.87
CA SER A 209 -5.45 4.52 -3.87
C SER A 209 -6.69 4.71 -2.98
N LEU A 210 -7.41 3.63 -2.73
CA LEU A 210 -8.64 3.63 -1.93
C LEU A 210 -8.49 2.83 -0.64
N SER A 211 -9.09 3.32 0.45
CA SER A 211 -8.96 2.75 1.78
C SER A 211 -10.19 3.09 2.66
N PRO A 212 -10.43 2.41 3.80
CA PRO A 212 -9.81 1.16 4.26
C PRO A 212 -10.53 -0.10 3.77
N GLY A 213 -9.84 -1.23 3.69
CA GLY A 213 -10.34 -2.47 3.11
C GLY A 213 -11.00 -3.45 4.08
N THR A 214 -12.07 -3.07 4.79
CA THR A 214 -12.76 -4.01 5.71
C THR A 214 -13.79 -4.86 4.95
N ASN A 215 -13.53 -6.17 4.81
CA ASN A 215 -14.41 -7.13 4.12
C ASN A 215 -14.75 -6.78 2.66
N LEU A 216 -13.82 -6.17 1.92
CA LEU A 216 -14.04 -5.79 0.52
C LEU A 216 -14.45 -7.00 -0.33
N SER A 217 -15.53 -6.84 -1.12
CA SER A 217 -16.02 -7.87 -2.01
C SER A 217 -15.38 -7.78 -3.40
N THR A 218 -14.90 -8.92 -3.91
CA THR A 218 -14.45 -9.10 -5.30
C THR A 218 -15.56 -8.84 -6.33
N ALA A 219 -16.83 -8.77 -5.92
CA ALA A 219 -17.92 -8.31 -6.78
C ALA A 219 -17.70 -6.88 -7.31
N HIS A 220 -16.92 -6.05 -6.62
CA HIS A 220 -16.63 -4.68 -7.03
C HIS A 220 -15.43 -4.55 -7.98
N VAL A 221 -14.70 -5.62 -8.31
CA VAL A 221 -13.45 -5.57 -9.10
C VAL A 221 -13.61 -4.81 -10.42
N GLN A 222 -14.72 -5.04 -11.14
CA GLN A 222 -14.98 -4.35 -12.40
C GLN A 222 -15.16 -2.83 -12.22
N HIS A 223 -15.82 -2.42 -11.14
CA HIS A 223 -16.00 -1.00 -10.81
C HIS A 223 -14.67 -0.37 -10.34
N LEU A 224 -13.95 -1.07 -9.46
CA LEU A 224 -12.63 -0.65 -8.98
C LEU A 224 -11.62 -0.44 -10.11
N ARG A 225 -11.51 -1.39 -11.05
CA ARG A 225 -10.62 -1.25 -12.22
C ARG A 225 -10.94 -0.06 -13.12
N ARG A 226 -12.21 0.37 -13.18
CA ARG A 226 -12.58 1.57 -13.93
C ARG A 226 -12.18 2.84 -13.19
N ASN A 227 -12.26 2.85 -11.86
CA ASN A 227 -12.25 4.08 -11.09
C ASN A 227 -11.05 4.28 -10.15
N ALA A 228 -10.23 3.27 -9.87
CA ALA A 228 -9.05 3.38 -8.99
C ALA A 228 -7.84 2.66 -9.58
N ASP A 229 -6.63 3.00 -9.11
CA ASP A 229 -5.40 2.29 -9.47
C ASP A 229 -5.09 1.17 -8.48
N LEU A 230 -5.44 1.36 -7.21
CA LEU A 230 -5.29 0.37 -6.16
C LEU A 230 -6.33 0.54 -5.05
N TRP A 231 -6.59 -0.52 -4.30
CA TRP A 231 -7.58 -0.54 -3.22
C TRP A 231 -7.19 -1.50 -2.11
N ARG A 232 -7.31 -1.04 -0.87
CA ARG A 232 -7.06 -1.86 0.33
C ARG A 232 -8.00 -3.07 0.38
N ILE A 233 -7.45 -4.23 0.74
CA ILE A 233 -8.20 -5.50 0.92
C ILE A 233 -8.25 -5.96 2.39
N SER A 234 -7.64 -5.18 3.28
CA SER A 234 -7.65 -5.41 4.73
C SER A 234 -7.95 -4.14 5.51
N ASN A 235 -8.35 -4.33 6.77
CA ASN A 235 -8.20 -3.29 7.78
C ASN A 235 -6.71 -3.01 8.04
N ASP A 236 -6.41 -2.01 8.86
CA ASP A 236 -5.03 -1.56 9.11
C ASP A 236 -4.15 -2.69 9.65
N LEU A 237 -3.09 -2.99 8.91
CA LEU A 237 -2.10 -3.99 9.25
C LEU A 237 -1.02 -3.41 10.17
N TRP A 238 -0.67 -4.15 11.22
CA TRP A 238 0.41 -3.78 12.14
C TRP A 238 1.43 -4.91 12.29
N ASP A 239 2.50 -4.64 13.06
CA ASP A 239 3.60 -5.56 13.36
C ASP A 239 3.20 -6.69 14.33
N ARG A 240 2.21 -7.49 13.93
CA ARG A 240 1.70 -8.65 14.68
C ARG A 240 1.57 -9.82 13.71
N TRP A 241 2.03 -11.00 14.13
CA TRP A 241 1.91 -12.20 13.29
C TRP A 241 0.47 -12.47 12.83
N SER A 242 -0.52 -12.27 13.71
CA SER A 242 -1.94 -12.43 13.35
C SER A 242 -2.35 -11.58 12.15
N ASP A 243 -1.86 -10.35 12.06
CA ASP A 243 -2.23 -9.42 11.00
C ASP A 243 -1.59 -9.88 9.67
N VAL A 244 -0.36 -10.41 9.71
CA VAL A 244 0.34 -11.03 8.57
C VAL A 244 -0.34 -12.33 8.13
N GLU A 245 -0.69 -13.19 9.09
CA GLU A 245 -1.33 -14.49 8.85
C GLU A 245 -2.68 -14.33 8.15
N GLU A 246 -3.49 -13.34 8.56
CA GLU A 246 -4.77 -13.04 7.90
C GLU A 246 -4.61 -12.63 6.42
N GLN A 247 -3.46 -12.06 6.03
CA GLN A 247 -3.24 -11.65 4.64
C GLN A 247 -3.07 -12.82 3.68
N PHE A 248 -2.69 -14.01 4.16
CA PHE A 248 -2.58 -15.18 3.29
C PHE A 248 -3.93 -15.49 2.61
N GLY A 249 -5.02 -15.53 3.38
CA GLY A 249 -6.35 -15.78 2.82
C GLY A 249 -6.84 -14.64 1.93
N ARG A 250 -6.53 -13.38 2.28
CA ARG A 250 -6.88 -12.21 1.48
C ARG A 250 -6.15 -12.21 0.15
N LEU A 251 -4.83 -12.38 0.15
CA LEU A 251 -4.04 -12.41 -1.07
C LEU A 251 -4.33 -13.66 -1.90
N SER A 252 -4.62 -14.82 -1.31
CA SER A 252 -5.07 -16.00 -2.07
C SER A 252 -6.33 -15.70 -2.89
N ARG A 253 -7.26 -14.93 -2.32
CA ARG A 253 -8.48 -14.47 -3.01
C ARG A 253 -8.23 -13.40 -4.08
N TRP A 254 -7.32 -12.46 -3.82
CA TRP A 254 -7.15 -11.25 -4.64
C TRP A 254 -5.96 -11.30 -5.62
N GLY A 255 -4.94 -12.10 -5.34
CA GLY A 255 -3.73 -12.28 -6.16
C GLY A 255 -4.01 -12.64 -7.62
N PRO A 256 -4.91 -13.60 -7.91
CA PRO A 256 -5.30 -13.92 -9.29
C PRO A 256 -5.99 -12.78 -10.05
N LEU A 257 -6.36 -11.69 -9.37
CA LEU A 257 -7.04 -10.53 -9.96
C LEU A 257 -6.08 -9.34 -10.18
N GLN A 258 -4.81 -9.47 -9.80
CA GLN A 258 -3.80 -8.42 -9.97
C GLN A 258 -3.47 -8.20 -11.44
N SER A 259 -3.47 -6.94 -11.87
CA SER A 259 -3.14 -6.58 -13.26
C SER A 259 -2.88 -5.07 -13.37
N SER A 260 -2.37 -4.62 -14.52
CA SER A 260 -2.26 -3.20 -14.85
C SER A 260 -3.60 -2.45 -14.90
N SER A 261 -4.74 -3.15 -14.80
CA SER A 261 -6.06 -2.51 -14.62
C SER A 261 -6.36 -2.15 -13.17
N GLY A 262 -5.52 -2.53 -12.22
CA GLY A 262 -5.61 -2.13 -10.81
C GLY A 262 -5.11 -3.21 -9.85
N TRP A 263 -4.65 -2.75 -8.69
CA TRP A 263 -3.94 -3.57 -7.72
C TRP A 263 -4.70 -3.70 -6.39
N ALA A 264 -4.88 -4.92 -5.91
CA ALA A 264 -5.31 -5.19 -4.55
C ALA A 264 -4.15 -4.90 -3.58
N ASP A 265 -4.44 -4.13 -2.54
CA ASP A 265 -3.46 -3.61 -1.59
C ASP A 265 -3.62 -4.26 -0.21
N ALA A 266 -2.64 -5.08 0.18
CA ALA A 266 -2.58 -5.75 1.48
C ALA A 266 -2.08 -4.84 2.62
N ASP A 267 -2.01 -3.53 2.36
CA ASP A 267 -1.63 -2.45 3.27
C ASP A 267 -0.11 -2.27 3.41
N MET A 268 0.25 -1.22 4.15
CA MET A 268 1.61 -0.79 4.45
C MET A 268 2.43 -1.88 5.14
N LEU A 269 3.75 -1.75 5.04
CA LEU A 269 4.73 -2.64 5.62
C LEU A 269 5.19 -2.06 6.97
N PRO A 270 4.78 -2.63 8.12
CA PRO A 270 5.13 -2.14 9.45
C PRO A 270 6.54 -2.62 9.83
N LEU A 271 7.52 -2.20 9.02
CA LEU A 271 8.91 -2.62 9.07
C LEU A 271 9.80 -1.46 9.47
N GLY A 272 10.86 -1.75 10.22
CA GLY A 272 11.80 -0.74 10.71
C GLY A 272 11.28 0.00 11.94
N ARG A 273 11.64 1.29 12.05
CA ARG A 273 11.31 2.12 13.21
C ARG A 273 9.89 2.66 13.13
N ILE A 274 8.95 2.12 13.90
CA ILE A 274 7.53 2.51 13.89
C ILE A 274 7.09 3.05 15.25
N GLY A 275 5.88 3.61 15.33
CA GLY A 275 5.31 4.06 16.59
C GLY A 275 5.96 5.31 17.19
N VAL A 276 6.79 6.05 16.43
CA VAL A 276 7.47 7.26 16.92
C VAL A 276 6.46 8.25 17.50
N ARG A 277 5.37 8.50 16.76
CA ARG A 277 4.17 9.26 17.20
C ARG A 277 2.89 8.73 16.54
N ALA A 278 2.83 7.41 16.33
CA ALA A 278 1.77 6.78 15.56
C ALA A 278 0.43 6.69 16.29
N GLU A 279 -0.60 6.21 15.60
CA GLU A 279 -1.88 5.90 16.24
C GLU A 279 -1.75 4.76 17.26
N ARG A 280 -0.92 3.74 16.97
CA ARG A 280 -0.80 2.54 17.81
C ARG A 280 0.59 2.30 18.37
N GLY A 281 0.62 2.18 19.70
CA GLY A 281 1.80 1.78 20.47
C GLY A 281 2.85 2.88 20.61
N GLU A 282 3.93 2.54 21.30
CA GLU A 282 5.06 3.43 21.58
C GLU A 282 6.21 3.26 20.57
N PRO A 283 7.20 4.17 20.55
CA PRO A 283 8.34 4.09 19.64
C PRO A 283 9.10 2.76 19.78
N ARG A 284 9.20 2.02 18.69
CA ARG A 284 9.79 0.68 18.66
C ARG A 284 10.32 0.34 17.28
N ASP A 285 11.16 -0.68 17.24
CA ASP A 285 11.39 -1.41 15.99
C ASP A 285 10.24 -2.40 15.79
N SER A 286 9.94 -2.74 14.53
CA SER A 286 8.92 -3.75 14.20
C SER A 286 9.07 -5.00 15.09
N ARG A 287 7.96 -5.43 15.69
CA ARG A 287 7.92 -6.66 16.49
C ARG A 287 7.96 -7.94 15.66
N LEU A 288 7.86 -7.83 14.34
CA LEU A 288 8.01 -8.98 13.45
C LEU A 288 9.46 -9.46 13.50
N THR A 289 9.62 -10.75 13.76
CA THR A 289 10.92 -11.42 13.69
C THR A 289 11.48 -11.34 12.26
N PRO A 290 12.80 -11.46 12.05
CA PRO A 290 13.37 -11.46 10.70
C PRO A 290 12.73 -12.47 9.73
N ASP A 291 12.30 -13.63 10.22
CA ASP A 291 11.61 -14.64 9.42
C ASP A 291 10.17 -14.21 9.07
N GLU A 292 9.43 -13.62 10.01
CA GLU A 292 8.11 -13.03 9.73
C GLU A 292 8.19 -11.86 8.75
N GLN A 293 9.25 -11.03 8.81
CA GLN A 293 9.49 -9.96 7.84
C GLN A 293 9.74 -10.52 6.43
N ARG A 294 10.55 -11.59 6.32
CA ARG A 294 10.77 -12.31 5.05
C ARG A 294 9.46 -12.90 4.52
N THR A 295 8.65 -13.49 5.40
CA THR A 295 7.32 -14.01 5.05
C THR A 295 6.41 -12.91 4.51
N LEU A 296 6.28 -11.78 5.20
CA LEU A 296 5.48 -10.63 4.78
C LEU A 296 5.94 -10.12 3.40
N LEU A 297 7.24 -9.83 3.23
CA LEU A 297 7.76 -9.30 1.98
C LEU A 297 7.59 -10.29 0.81
N THR A 298 7.79 -11.59 1.06
CA THR A 298 7.61 -12.63 0.05
C THR A 298 6.14 -12.77 -0.35
N LEU A 299 5.22 -12.76 0.62
CA LEU A 299 3.79 -12.89 0.37
C LEU A 299 3.27 -11.67 -0.43
N TRP A 300 3.70 -10.45 -0.08
CA TRP A 300 3.31 -9.26 -0.85
C TRP A 300 3.89 -9.29 -2.27
N ALA A 301 5.14 -9.72 -2.45
CA ALA A 301 5.75 -9.85 -3.78
C ALA A 301 5.01 -10.88 -4.65
N MET A 302 4.76 -12.07 -4.12
CA MET A 302 4.08 -13.16 -4.83
C MET A 302 2.61 -12.82 -5.12
N GLY A 303 1.95 -12.12 -4.21
CA GLY A 303 0.58 -11.61 -4.37
C GLY A 303 0.48 -10.28 -5.11
N ARG A 304 1.61 -9.73 -5.57
CA ARG A 304 1.74 -8.43 -6.25
C ARG A 304 1.03 -7.25 -5.56
N SER A 305 1.08 -7.21 -4.23
CA SER A 305 0.59 -6.07 -3.44
C SER A 305 1.57 -4.88 -3.55
N PRO A 306 1.10 -3.62 -3.54
CA PRO A 306 1.96 -2.45 -3.37
C PRO A 306 2.85 -2.55 -2.12
N PHE A 307 4.04 -1.95 -2.18
CA PHE A 307 4.99 -1.90 -1.05
C PHE A 307 5.07 -0.48 -0.50
N MET A 308 4.35 -0.17 0.56
CA MET A 308 4.46 1.13 1.24
C MET A 308 5.10 0.95 2.61
N ILE A 309 6.37 1.34 2.76
CA ILE A 309 7.10 1.23 4.02
C ILE A 309 6.51 2.20 5.04
N GLY A 310 6.13 1.71 6.22
CA GLY A 310 5.59 2.53 7.31
C GLY A 310 6.63 3.05 8.32
N GLY A 311 7.83 2.46 8.34
CA GLY A 311 8.89 2.84 9.27
C GLY A 311 9.60 4.16 8.96
N HIS A 312 10.11 4.82 10.00
CA HIS A 312 10.99 5.97 9.89
C HIS A 312 12.36 5.52 9.38
N LEU A 313 12.63 5.72 8.10
CA LEU A 313 13.82 5.20 7.41
C LEU A 313 15.16 5.67 8.02
N PRO A 314 15.35 6.95 8.42
CA PRO A 314 16.57 7.40 9.09
C PRO A 314 16.93 6.66 10.39
N GLU A 315 15.94 6.13 11.11
CA GLU A 315 16.14 5.37 12.36
C GLU A 315 15.96 3.86 12.16
N THR A 316 15.69 3.41 10.94
CA THR A 316 15.54 1.99 10.63
C THR A 316 16.92 1.33 10.48
N ASP A 317 17.11 0.17 11.10
CA ASP A 317 18.38 -0.54 11.07
C ASP A 317 18.77 -1.01 9.66
N ASP A 318 20.08 -1.11 9.42
CA ASP A 318 20.62 -1.51 8.11
C ASP A 318 20.18 -2.91 7.66
N ALA A 319 19.95 -3.85 8.58
CA ALA A 319 19.52 -5.19 8.19
C ALA A 319 18.09 -5.16 7.63
N THR A 320 17.21 -4.34 8.20
CA THR A 320 15.86 -4.11 7.67
C THR A 320 15.91 -3.39 6.32
N ILE A 321 16.75 -2.36 6.16
CA ILE A 321 16.94 -1.69 4.85
C ILE A 321 17.47 -2.68 3.81
N GLN A 322 18.41 -3.56 4.16
CA GLN A 322 18.93 -4.59 3.25
C GLN A 322 17.86 -5.60 2.84
N ARG A 323 16.94 -6.00 3.74
CA ARG A 323 15.80 -6.85 3.39
C ARG A 323 14.88 -6.16 2.38
N LEU A 324 14.53 -4.90 2.63
CA LEU A 324 13.72 -4.08 1.73
C LEU A 324 14.40 -3.86 0.37
N ALA A 325 15.73 -3.77 0.38
CA ALA A 325 16.55 -3.55 -0.81
C ALA A 325 16.89 -4.84 -1.60
N ASN A 326 16.33 -5.99 -1.22
CA ASN A 326 16.59 -7.24 -1.95
C ASN A 326 16.06 -7.13 -3.39
N PRO A 327 16.91 -7.24 -4.43
CA PRO A 327 16.49 -7.08 -5.82
C PRO A 327 15.47 -8.15 -6.28
N ALA A 328 15.40 -9.30 -5.60
CA ALA A 328 14.39 -10.32 -5.89
C ALA A 328 12.96 -9.79 -5.64
N LEU A 329 12.76 -8.89 -4.67
CA LEU A 329 11.47 -8.28 -4.39
C LEU A 329 10.95 -7.53 -5.61
N ALA A 330 11.73 -6.61 -6.16
CA ALA A 330 11.36 -5.83 -7.34
C ALA A 330 11.18 -6.74 -8.57
N ARG A 331 12.08 -7.72 -8.76
CA ARG A 331 11.99 -8.67 -9.89
C ARG A 331 10.65 -9.43 -9.88
N VAL A 332 10.24 -9.96 -8.73
CA VAL A 332 8.98 -10.72 -8.66
C VAL A 332 7.77 -9.79 -8.65
N LEU A 333 7.78 -8.71 -7.88
CA LEU A 333 6.66 -7.77 -7.79
C LEU A 333 6.29 -7.16 -9.16
N HIS A 334 7.30 -6.75 -9.93
CA HIS A 334 7.11 -6.09 -11.23
C HIS A 334 7.11 -7.06 -12.40
N GLY A 335 7.97 -8.07 -12.37
CA GLY A 335 8.27 -8.95 -13.50
C GLY A 335 7.58 -10.30 -13.47
N SER A 336 6.70 -10.56 -12.49
CA SER A 336 5.94 -11.82 -12.44
C SER A 336 4.46 -11.66 -12.82
N VAL A 337 3.88 -12.77 -13.26
CA VAL A 337 2.46 -12.93 -13.59
C VAL A 337 1.96 -14.25 -13.01
N ASP A 338 0.64 -14.43 -13.03
CA ASP A 338 -0.03 -15.67 -12.60
C ASP A 338 0.31 -16.08 -11.14
N GLY A 339 0.56 -15.09 -10.27
CA GLY A 339 0.82 -15.28 -8.85
C GLY A 339 -0.42 -15.82 -8.12
N ALA A 340 -0.33 -17.01 -7.55
CA ALA A 340 -1.44 -17.65 -6.85
C ALA A 340 -0.97 -18.62 -5.75
N GLU A 341 -1.82 -18.79 -4.74
CA GLU A 341 -1.78 -19.94 -3.84
C GLU A 341 -2.14 -21.20 -4.65
N LEU A 342 -1.28 -22.22 -4.59
CA LEU A 342 -1.51 -23.51 -5.25
C LEU A 342 -2.26 -24.45 -4.32
N TRP A 343 -1.78 -24.57 -3.09
CA TRP A 343 -2.37 -25.40 -2.06
C TRP A 343 -1.98 -24.93 -0.67
N ARG A 344 -2.76 -25.37 0.30
CA ARG A 344 -2.60 -25.12 1.74
C ARG A 344 -2.96 -26.39 2.49
N GLU A 345 -2.07 -26.81 3.37
CA GLU A 345 -2.27 -28.02 4.16
C GLU A 345 -1.91 -27.77 5.62
N ARG A 346 -2.79 -28.18 6.51
CA ARG A 346 -2.54 -28.18 7.95
C ARG A 346 -1.73 -29.41 8.31
N ASP A 347 -0.68 -29.22 9.12
CA ASP A 347 0.00 -30.37 9.73
C ASP A 347 -0.97 -31.00 10.74
N VAL A 348 -1.52 -32.17 10.41
CA VAL A 348 -2.53 -32.86 11.24
C VAL A 348 -1.95 -33.43 12.53
N ASP A 349 -0.64 -33.69 12.57
CA ASP A 349 0.03 -34.26 13.73
C ASP A 349 0.42 -33.18 14.74
N ARG A 350 0.85 -32.01 14.26
CA ARG A 350 1.18 -30.85 15.13
C ARG A 350 -0.01 -29.96 15.42
N GLY A 351 -0.81 -29.65 14.41
CA GLY A 351 -1.98 -28.78 14.50
C GLY A 351 -1.70 -27.30 14.82
N ASP A 352 -0.44 -26.86 14.78
CA ASP A 352 0.01 -25.52 15.20
C ASP A 352 0.32 -24.57 14.03
N GLY A 353 0.12 -24.99 12.78
CA GLY A 353 0.32 -24.17 11.59
C GLY A 353 -0.12 -24.87 10.30
N GLU A 354 0.04 -24.16 9.20
CA GLU A 354 -0.24 -24.60 7.85
C GLU A 354 0.99 -24.39 6.95
N VAL A 355 1.24 -25.35 6.07
CA VAL A 355 2.12 -25.15 4.93
C VAL A 355 1.29 -24.50 3.83
N VAL A 356 1.77 -23.36 3.32
CA VAL A 356 1.12 -22.64 2.22
C VAL A 356 2.09 -22.54 1.06
N VAL A 357 1.69 -22.98 -0.12
CA VAL A 357 2.55 -22.96 -1.30
C VAL A 357 2.00 -22.01 -2.35
N TRP A 358 2.84 -21.07 -2.76
CA TRP A 358 2.56 -20.07 -3.76
C TRP A 358 3.48 -20.20 -4.95
N SER A 359 2.98 -19.87 -6.14
CA SER A 359 3.82 -19.80 -7.33
C SER A 359 3.44 -18.65 -8.24
N ALA A 360 4.45 -18.10 -8.92
CA ALA A 360 4.31 -17.07 -9.94
C ALA A 360 5.28 -17.39 -11.09
N ARG A 361 4.97 -16.91 -12.29
CA ARG A 361 5.82 -17.08 -13.48
C ARG A 361 6.51 -15.77 -13.81
N GLU A 362 7.77 -15.83 -14.21
CA GLU A 362 8.43 -14.67 -14.81
C GLU A 362 7.76 -14.32 -16.16
N ALA A 363 7.35 -13.06 -16.34
CA ALA A 363 6.56 -12.65 -17.48
C ALA A 363 7.27 -12.92 -18.81
N ASP A 364 8.56 -12.56 -18.87
CA ASP A 364 9.39 -12.57 -20.08
C ASP A 364 10.52 -13.61 -20.03
N GLY A 365 10.44 -14.59 -19.13
CA GLY A 365 11.52 -15.54 -18.89
C GLY A 365 11.04 -16.94 -18.53
N PRO A 366 11.97 -17.92 -18.50
CA PRO A 366 11.64 -19.31 -18.22
C PRO A 366 11.52 -19.60 -16.72
N ALA A 367 11.84 -18.63 -15.85
CA ALA A 367 11.85 -18.84 -14.41
C ALA A 367 10.44 -19.02 -13.83
N ARG A 368 10.35 -19.91 -12.84
CA ARG A 368 9.18 -20.03 -11.96
C ARG A 368 9.59 -19.62 -10.56
N PHE A 369 8.85 -18.71 -9.95
CA PHE A 369 9.00 -18.37 -8.54
C PHE A 369 8.12 -19.30 -7.70
N LEU A 370 8.66 -19.81 -6.61
CA LEU A 370 8.00 -20.70 -5.66
C LEU A 370 8.24 -20.15 -4.25
N ALA A 371 7.19 -19.89 -3.49
CA ALA A 371 7.28 -19.56 -2.08
C ALA A 371 6.58 -20.64 -1.26
N VAL A 372 7.32 -21.24 -0.33
CA VAL A 372 6.82 -22.26 0.58
C VAL A 372 6.87 -21.67 1.99
N PHE A 373 5.69 -21.38 2.53
CA PHE A 373 5.52 -20.76 3.83
C PHE A 373 5.14 -21.80 4.88
N TRP A 374 5.55 -21.55 6.11
CA TRP A 374 5.06 -22.25 7.29
C TRP A 374 4.47 -21.23 8.25
N THR A 375 3.19 -21.39 8.62
CA THR A 375 2.50 -20.43 9.51
C THR A 375 2.62 -20.76 11.00
N GLY A 376 3.25 -21.88 11.35
CA GLY A 376 3.32 -22.33 12.75
C GLY A 376 4.51 -21.78 13.53
N PRO A 377 4.43 -21.77 14.87
CA PRO A 377 5.36 -21.07 15.77
C PRO A 377 6.66 -21.83 16.05
N THR A 378 6.83 -23.02 15.47
CA THR A 378 8.05 -23.84 15.62
C THR A 378 8.56 -24.28 14.25
N PRO A 379 9.89 -24.43 14.04
CA PRO A 379 10.42 -24.86 12.73
C PRO A 379 9.80 -26.15 12.22
N HIS A 380 9.62 -26.22 10.90
CA HIS A 380 8.95 -27.32 10.21
C HIS A 380 9.77 -27.81 9.02
N HIS A 381 9.78 -29.12 8.80
CA HIS A 381 10.44 -29.72 7.64
C HIS A 381 9.37 -30.23 6.69
N VAL A 382 9.44 -29.83 5.43
CA VAL A 382 8.46 -30.21 4.41
C VAL A 382 9.13 -30.73 3.15
N GLN A 383 8.45 -31.66 2.49
CA GLN A 383 8.80 -32.10 1.15
C GLN A 383 7.78 -31.56 0.15
N VAL A 384 8.25 -30.94 -0.93
CA VAL A 384 7.41 -30.40 -1.99
C VAL A 384 7.83 -31.03 -3.30
N ALA A 385 6.94 -31.82 -3.92
CA ALA A 385 7.21 -32.36 -5.25
C ALA A 385 7.04 -31.24 -6.29
N LEU A 386 8.00 -31.12 -7.22
CA LEU A 386 7.90 -30.12 -8.28
C LEU A 386 6.66 -30.34 -9.18
N ALA A 387 6.14 -31.58 -9.24
CA ALA A 387 4.91 -31.90 -9.97
C ALA A 387 3.68 -31.19 -9.39
N ASP A 388 3.62 -30.99 -8.07
CA ASP A 388 2.52 -30.26 -7.41
C ASP A 388 2.55 -28.75 -7.71
N VAL A 389 3.71 -28.23 -8.12
CA VAL A 389 3.93 -26.82 -8.41
C VAL A 389 3.82 -26.51 -9.90
N LEU A 390 4.39 -27.37 -10.73
CA LEU A 390 4.58 -27.14 -12.18
C LEU A 390 3.65 -27.99 -13.04
N GLY A 391 3.05 -29.04 -12.48
CA GLY A 391 2.29 -30.07 -13.19
C GLY A 391 3.17 -31.16 -13.81
N ASP A 392 2.66 -32.39 -13.86
CA ASP A 392 3.41 -33.58 -14.31
C ASP A 392 4.08 -33.42 -15.67
N VAL A 393 3.38 -32.78 -16.62
CA VAL A 393 3.86 -32.60 -17.99
C VAL A 393 5.05 -31.64 -18.05
N ALA A 394 5.01 -30.56 -17.27
CA ALA A 394 6.09 -29.57 -17.24
C ALA A 394 7.35 -30.15 -16.59
N VAL A 395 7.15 -31.03 -15.62
CA VAL A 395 8.24 -31.70 -14.94
C VAL A 395 8.80 -32.83 -15.80
N ALA A 396 8.01 -33.53 -16.61
CA ALA A 396 8.45 -34.63 -17.47
C ALA A 396 9.66 -34.30 -18.38
N GLY A 397 10.56 -35.26 -18.54
CA GLY A 397 11.78 -35.18 -19.37
C GLY A 397 13.06 -35.49 -18.60
N THR A 398 14.23 -35.25 -19.20
CA THR A 398 15.56 -35.58 -18.60
C THR A 398 16.31 -34.35 -18.08
N GLY A 399 15.70 -33.16 -18.12
CA GLY A 399 16.32 -31.93 -17.67
C GLY A 399 16.52 -31.92 -16.16
N THR A 400 17.61 -31.27 -15.73
CA THR A 400 17.93 -31.05 -14.32
C THR A 400 17.25 -29.76 -13.87
N TRP A 401 16.55 -29.83 -12.74
CA TRP A 401 15.98 -28.66 -12.10
C TRP A 401 16.95 -28.11 -11.08
N THR A 402 17.09 -26.79 -11.07
CA THR A 402 17.83 -26.02 -10.07
C THR A 402 16.87 -25.11 -9.33
N ALA A 403 17.02 -25.06 -8.01
CA ALA A 403 16.29 -24.13 -7.16
C ALA A 403 17.30 -23.17 -6.52
N HIS A 404 17.11 -21.88 -6.69
CA HIS A 404 17.96 -20.85 -6.09
C HIS A 404 17.16 -20.11 -5.03
N ASP A 405 17.69 -20.02 -3.81
CA ASP A 405 17.02 -19.25 -2.75
C ASP A 405 17.23 -17.74 -2.99
N LEU A 406 16.12 -17.00 -2.95
CA LEU A 406 16.03 -15.58 -3.26
C LEU A 406 16.29 -14.70 -2.03
N TRP A 407 16.31 -15.26 -0.82
CA TRP A 407 16.71 -14.57 0.41
C TRP A 407 18.16 -14.84 0.77
N ASP A 408 18.59 -16.10 0.66
CA ASP A 408 19.92 -16.54 1.07
C ASP A 408 20.69 -17.06 -0.15
N PRO A 409 21.83 -16.46 -0.54
CA PRO A 409 22.53 -16.82 -1.77
C PRO A 409 23.00 -18.27 -1.72
N GLY A 410 22.30 -19.16 -2.42
CA GLY A 410 22.58 -20.59 -2.45
C GLY A 410 21.68 -21.38 -3.39
N VAL A 411 22.13 -22.56 -3.79
CA VAL A 411 21.33 -23.54 -4.54
C VAL A 411 20.72 -24.50 -3.54
N VAL A 412 19.40 -24.68 -3.60
CA VAL A 412 18.67 -25.73 -2.91
C VAL A 412 18.66 -26.96 -3.82
N GLY A 413 19.16 -28.08 -3.29
CA GLY A 413 19.21 -29.34 -4.05
C GLY A 413 17.82 -29.85 -4.37
N VAL A 414 17.56 -30.13 -5.64
CA VAL A 414 16.37 -30.85 -6.08
C VAL A 414 16.70 -32.35 -6.09
N GLY A 415 15.92 -33.16 -5.39
CA GLY A 415 16.09 -34.61 -5.33
C GLY A 415 15.97 -35.29 -6.71
N PRO A 416 16.49 -36.53 -6.85
CA PRO A 416 16.40 -37.29 -8.11
C PRO A 416 14.95 -37.61 -8.52
N ASP A 417 14.04 -37.66 -7.54
CA ASP A 417 12.59 -37.79 -7.68
C ASP A 417 11.88 -36.45 -7.94
N ARG A 418 12.66 -35.35 -8.01
CA ARG A 418 12.19 -33.98 -8.21
C ARG A 418 11.39 -33.43 -7.05
N THR A 419 11.83 -33.78 -5.85
CA THR A 419 11.30 -33.27 -4.60
C THR A 419 12.27 -32.26 -3.99
N LEU A 420 11.74 -31.16 -3.47
CA LEU A 420 12.45 -30.22 -2.62
C LEU A 420 12.26 -30.63 -1.16
N ALA A 421 13.35 -30.79 -0.41
CA ALA A 421 13.31 -30.95 1.04
C ALA A 421 13.70 -29.62 1.69
N LEU A 422 12.77 -29.00 2.41
CA LEU A 422 12.89 -27.63 2.89
C LEU A 422 12.72 -27.58 4.41
N ASP A 423 13.70 -26.98 5.09
CA ASP A 423 13.56 -26.56 6.47
C ASP A 423 12.99 -25.14 6.52
N LEU A 424 11.81 -24.99 7.11
CA LEU A 424 11.11 -23.72 7.26
C LEU A 424 11.26 -23.23 8.71
N PRO A 425 11.73 -21.99 8.94
CA PRO A 425 11.70 -21.37 10.26
C PRO A 425 10.26 -21.22 10.78
N ALA A 426 10.11 -20.97 12.09
CA ALA A 426 8.82 -20.58 12.66
C ALA A 426 8.29 -19.33 11.94
N HIS A 427 7.04 -19.37 11.48
CA HIS A 427 6.41 -18.31 10.68
C HIS A 427 7.19 -17.93 9.40
N GLY A 428 8.09 -18.79 8.96
CA GLY A 428 9.10 -18.49 7.95
C GLY A 428 8.73 -18.95 6.54
N VAL A 429 9.65 -18.67 5.62
CA VAL A 429 9.50 -18.96 4.19
C VAL A 429 10.81 -19.48 3.59
N ARG A 430 10.69 -20.35 2.58
CA ARG A 430 11.71 -20.58 1.56
C ARG A 430 11.20 -20.04 0.24
N TRP A 431 11.95 -19.11 -0.36
CA TRP A 431 11.56 -18.42 -1.57
C TRP A 431 12.55 -18.72 -2.68
N LEU A 432 12.09 -19.41 -3.70
CA LEU A 432 12.95 -20.09 -4.67
C LEU A 432 12.65 -19.62 -6.09
N GLU A 433 13.70 -19.45 -6.87
CA GLU A 433 13.65 -19.44 -8.32
C GLU A 433 13.94 -20.84 -8.84
N LEU A 434 12.99 -21.42 -9.57
CA LEU A 434 13.14 -22.70 -10.25
C LEU A 434 13.49 -22.47 -11.72
N THR A 435 14.57 -23.09 -12.15
CA THR A 435 15.03 -23.11 -13.54
C THR A 435 15.32 -24.54 -13.99
N ARG A 436 15.19 -24.78 -15.30
CA ARG A 436 15.46 -26.07 -15.92
C ARG A 436 16.55 -25.89 -16.98
N SER A 437 17.61 -26.69 -16.88
CA SER A 437 18.69 -26.78 -17.88
C SER A 437 18.47 -27.91 -18.86
#